data_AF-A0A7M3LR83-F1
#
_entry.id   AF-A0A7M3LR83-F1
#
_cell.length_a   1.000
_cell.length_b   1.000
_cell.length_c   1.000
_cell.angle_alpha   90.00
_cell.angle_beta   90.00
_cell.angle_gamma   90.00
#
_symmetry.space_group_name_H-M   'P 1'
#
loop_
_entity.id
_entity.type
_entity.pdbx_description
1 polymer ?
#
loop_
_entity_poly.entity_id
_entity_poly.type
_entity_poly.pdbx_seq_one_letter_code
_entity_poly.pdbx_strand_id
1 'polypeptide(L)'
;MRGPSGTGQGEDQVGRPSAPPVRVRLPDGQEITGRLLRRWQGREGLWFYECEVALWAGAEVGGRDVAEPADVTFTAPASHVAPVPGVSYEGVPLRRHPAVIARARTGSRHARPRPDAAGDTERWSVEEPRRSADAPPRTIVHRDGCFTARGPAKLTTAQALAALRRPGAEACPACGAERLLTR
;
A
#
# COMPACT_ATOMS: atom_id res chain seq x y z
N MET A 1 -1.08 20.09 -55.29
CA MET A 1 -0.14 18.98 -55.01
C MET A 1 0.63 19.33 -53.74
N ARG A 2 0.75 18.36 -52.81
CA ARG A 2 1.48 18.38 -51.51
C ARG A 2 0.83 19.31 -50.46
N GLY A 3 0.18 18.89 -49.38
CA GLY A 3 0.19 17.67 -48.56
C GLY A 3 0.52 18.12 -47.13
N PRO A 4 -0.41 18.14 -46.15
CA PRO A 4 -0.07 18.52 -44.78
C PRO A 4 0.65 17.37 -44.08
N SER A 5 1.84 17.69 -43.57
CA SER A 5 2.65 16.83 -42.71
C SER A 5 1.83 16.40 -41.49
N GLY A 6 1.52 15.12 -41.41
CA GLY A 6 0.92 14.50 -40.23
C GLY A 6 1.91 14.55 -39.07
N THR A 7 1.55 15.24 -38.00
CA THR A 7 2.19 15.10 -36.69
C THR A 7 1.84 13.71 -36.16
N GLY A 8 2.85 12.83 -36.12
CA GLY A 8 2.78 11.54 -35.46
C GLY A 8 2.46 11.71 -33.98
N GLN A 9 1.27 11.29 -33.60
CA GLN A 9 0.94 10.91 -32.23
C GLN A 9 0.61 9.42 -32.28
N GLY A 10 1.58 8.58 -31.93
CA GLY A 10 1.37 7.15 -32.04
C GLY A 10 2.61 6.31 -31.80
N GLU A 11 3.54 6.74 -30.96
CA GLU A 11 4.66 5.91 -30.51
C GLU A 11 5.10 6.38 -29.11
N ASP A 12 5.41 5.42 -28.24
CA ASP A 12 5.94 5.55 -26.87
C ASP A 12 4.97 5.61 -25.66
N GLN A 13 4.04 4.66 -25.58
CA GLN A 13 3.64 4.08 -24.28
C GLN A 13 3.99 2.59 -24.15
N VAL A 14 4.99 2.10 -24.90
CA VAL A 14 5.47 0.73 -24.77
C VAL A 14 6.47 0.66 -23.59
N GLY A 15 6.04 0.11 -22.45
CA GLY A 15 6.96 -0.59 -21.54
C GLY A 15 6.97 -0.20 -20.06
N ARG A 16 6.18 0.78 -19.57
CA ARG A 16 6.00 0.91 -18.12
C ARG A 16 5.02 -0.18 -17.66
N PRO A 17 5.35 -1.04 -16.68
CA PRO A 17 4.35 -1.95 -16.12
C PRO A 17 3.19 -1.08 -15.62
N SER A 18 1.98 -1.38 -16.11
CA SER A 18 0.78 -0.66 -15.71
C SER A 18 0.68 -0.69 -14.18
N ALA A 19 0.53 0.47 -13.56
CA ALA A 19 0.42 0.57 -12.12
C ALA A 19 -0.72 -0.33 -11.61
N PRO A 20 -0.51 -1.09 -10.52
CA PRO A 20 -1.46 -2.12 -10.11
C PRO A 20 -2.81 -1.48 -9.70
N PRO A 21 -3.93 -2.13 -10.01
CA PRO A 21 -5.25 -1.58 -9.70
C PRO A 21 -5.49 -1.50 -8.19
N VAL A 22 -6.30 -0.55 -7.75
CA VAL A 22 -6.77 -0.40 -6.36
C VAL A 22 -8.24 0.00 -6.34
N ARG A 23 -8.96 -0.38 -5.29
CA ARG A 23 -10.29 0.17 -5.00
C ARG A 23 -10.14 1.35 -4.07
N VAL A 24 -10.69 2.50 -4.44
CA VAL A 24 -10.66 3.73 -3.65
C VAL A 24 -12.08 4.08 -3.22
N ARG A 25 -12.28 4.25 -1.92
CA ARG A 25 -13.54 4.71 -1.34
C ARG A 25 -13.56 6.23 -1.25
N LEU A 26 -14.51 6.84 -1.95
CA LEU A 26 -14.75 8.28 -1.97
C LEU A 26 -15.49 8.76 -0.70
N PRO A 27 -15.51 10.07 -0.41
CA PRO A 27 -16.15 10.61 0.79
C PRO A 27 -17.64 10.32 0.93
N ASP A 28 -18.34 10.15 -0.19
CA ASP A 28 -19.76 9.80 -0.25
C ASP A 28 -20.02 8.29 -0.12
N GLY A 29 -18.97 7.48 0.06
CA GLY A 29 -19.04 6.03 0.19
C GLY A 29 -19.00 5.27 -1.14
N GLN A 30 -18.96 5.96 -2.29
CA GLN A 30 -18.75 5.30 -3.58
C GLN A 30 -17.38 4.63 -3.63
N GLU A 31 -17.28 3.52 -4.36
CA GLU A 31 -15.99 2.88 -4.65
C GLU A 31 -15.68 2.99 -6.14
N ILE A 32 -14.48 3.49 -6.44
CA ILE A 32 -13.94 3.55 -7.80
C ILE A 32 -12.72 2.64 -7.92
N THR A 33 -12.48 2.12 -9.12
CA THR A 33 -11.22 1.42 -9.43
C THR A 33 -10.25 2.40 -10.08
N GLY A 34 -9.08 2.55 -9.47
CA GLY A 34 -7.96 3.34 -10.02
C GLY A 34 -6.68 2.54 -10.08
N ARG A 35 -5.56 3.20 -10.37
CA ARG A 35 -4.21 2.63 -10.35
C ARG A 35 -3.39 3.24 -9.23
N LEU A 36 -2.54 2.45 -8.58
CA LEU A 36 -1.67 2.93 -7.50
C LEU A 36 -0.30 3.33 -8.05
N LEU A 37 -0.05 4.64 -8.12
CA LEU A 37 1.20 5.18 -8.65
C LEU A 37 2.32 5.18 -7.60
N ARG A 38 2.00 5.56 -6.35
CA ARG A 38 2.98 5.72 -5.28
C ARG A 38 2.36 5.65 -3.89
N ARG A 39 3.17 5.19 -2.93
CA ARG A 39 2.87 5.21 -1.50
C ARG A 39 3.80 6.19 -0.80
N TRP A 40 3.27 7.03 0.07
CA TRP A 40 4.11 7.90 0.87
C TRP A 40 3.55 8.12 2.28
N GLN A 41 4.46 8.34 3.22
CA GLN A 41 4.12 8.62 4.60
C GLN A 41 4.31 10.11 4.86
N GLY A 42 3.30 10.75 5.45
CA GLY A 42 3.37 12.14 5.90
C GLY A 42 4.22 12.30 7.16
N ARG A 43 4.45 13.56 7.55
CA ARG A 43 5.26 13.92 8.72
C ARG A 43 4.72 13.32 10.03
N GLU A 44 3.41 13.18 10.13
CA GLU A 44 2.72 12.62 11.30
C GLU A 44 2.72 11.10 11.34
N GLY A 45 3.20 10.43 10.30
CA GLY A 45 3.21 8.97 10.20
C GLY A 45 2.01 8.38 9.49
N LEU A 46 1.03 9.20 9.08
CA LEU A 46 -0.10 8.75 8.25
C LEU A 46 0.36 8.37 6.84
N TRP A 47 -0.20 7.29 6.31
CA TRP A 47 0.06 6.81 4.95
C TRP A 47 -0.95 7.38 3.97
N PHE A 48 -0.43 7.80 2.82
CA PHE A 48 -1.16 8.35 1.69
C PHE A 48 -0.73 7.66 0.40
N TYR A 49 -1.70 7.43 -0.47
CA TYR A 49 -1.51 6.80 -1.77
C TYR A 49 -1.84 7.81 -2.86
N GLU A 50 -0.92 7.93 -3.81
CA GLU A 50 -1.13 8.64 -5.06
C GLU A 50 -1.78 7.65 -6.04
N CYS A 51 -3.02 7.95 -6.39
CA CYS A 51 -3.88 7.12 -7.23
C CYS A 51 -4.18 7.85 -8.53
N GLU A 52 -4.41 7.09 -9.59
CA GLU A 52 -4.81 7.59 -10.91
C GLU A 52 -6.13 6.95 -11.31
N VAL A 53 -7.02 7.73 -11.91
CA VAL A 53 -8.28 7.24 -12.49
C VAL A 53 -8.53 7.92 -13.83
N ALA A 54 -9.02 7.17 -14.81
CA ALA A 54 -9.45 7.73 -16.08
C ALA A 54 -10.86 8.32 -15.95
N LEU A 55 -11.00 9.62 -16.18
CA LEU A 55 -12.27 10.34 -16.16
C LEU A 55 -12.49 11.06 -17.49
N TRP A 56 -13.73 11.41 -17.80
CA TRP A 56 -14.01 12.30 -18.93
C TRP A 56 -13.54 13.72 -18.60
N ALA A 57 -12.80 14.33 -19.52
CA ALA A 57 -12.41 15.73 -19.50
C ALA A 57 -12.84 16.42 -20.80
N GLY A 58 -13.08 17.73 -20.71
CA GLY A 58 -13.29 18.56 -21.90
C GLY A 58 -11.95 18.86 -22.58
N ALA A 59 -11.92 18.75 -23.91
CA ALA A 59 -10.79 19.13 -24.75
C ALA A 59 -11.30 19.94 -25.95
N GLU A 60 -10.47 20.83 -26.48
CA GLU A 60 -10.79 21.57 -27.70
C GLU A 60 -10.02 20.96 -28.88
N VAL A 61 -10.74 20.38 -29.84
CA VAL A 61 -10.16 19.80 -31.05
C VAL A 61 -10.71 20.52 -32.27
N GLY A 62 -9.86 21.33 -32.90
CA GLY A 62 -10.23 22.10 -34.08
C GLY A 62 -11.33 23.14 -33.82
N GLY A 63 -11.31 23.80 -32.66
CA GLY A 63 -12.31 24.81 -32.28
C GLY A 63 -13.66 24.24 -31.83
N ARG A 64 -13.73 22.94 -31.51
CA ARG A 64 -14.93 22.28 -30.97
C ARG A 64 -14.62 21.64 -29.63
N ASP A 65 -15.50 21.83 -28.67
CA ASP A 65 -15.47 21.12 -27.39
C ASP A 65 -15.84 19.65 -27.60
N VAL A 66 -14.95 18.75 -27.19
CA VAL A 66 -15.13 17.30 -27.21
C VAL A 66 -14.83 16.72 -25.83
N ALA A 67 -15.42 15.55 -25.54
CA ALA A 67 -15.14 14.81 -24.31
C ALA A 67 -14.11 13.72 -24.61
N GLU A 68 -12.98 13.73 -23.88
CA GLU A 68 -11.90 12.75 -24.01
C GLU A 68 -11.56 12.13 -22.65
N PRO A 69 -11.14 10.84 -22.59
CA PRO A 69 -10.63 10.26 -21.37
C PRO A 69 -9.30 10.91 -20.97
N ALA A 70 -9.18 11.30 -19.70
CA ALA A 70 -7.98 11.87 -19.11
C ALA A 70 -7.63 11.19 -17.79
N ASP A 71 -6.34 10.94 -17.57
CA ASP A 71 -5.82 10.39 -16.33
C ASP A 71 -5.76 11.49 -15.26
N VAL A 72 -6.59 11.35 -14.23
CA VAL A 72 -6.65 12.27 -13.09
C VAL A 72 -5.92 11.63 -11.91
N THR A 73 -4.85 12.29 -11.47
CA THR A 73 -4.09 11.88 -10.29
C THR A 73 -4.61 12.60 -9.05
N PHE A 74 -4.79 11.86 -7.97
CA PHE A 74 -5.20 12.40 -6.67
C PHE A 74 -4.57 11.61 -5.52
N THR A 75 -4.59 12.19 -4.32
CA THR A 75 -4.08 11.53 -3.12
C THR A 75 -5.23 11.11 -2.22
N ALA A 76 -5.20 9.86 -1.74
CA ALA A 76 -6.13 9.33 -0.76
C ALA A 76 -5.39 8.81 0.49
N PRO A 77 -5.99 8.91 1.70
CA PRO A 77 -5.47 8.21 2.87
C PRO A 77 -5.49 6.71 2.63
N ALA A 78 -4.46 5.99 3.09
CA ALA A 78 -4.39 4.53 2.91
C ALA A 78 -5.59 3.79 3.53
N SER A 79 -6.27 4.37 4.53
CA SER A 79 -7.49 3.82 5.12
C SER A 79 -8.71 3.80 4.18
N HIS A 80 -8.65 4.49 3.04
CA HIS A 80 -9.69 4.56 2.03
C HIS A 80 -9.31 3.84 0.74
N VAL A 81 -8.18 3.13 0.72
CA VAL A 81 -7.71 2.41 -0.46
C VAL A 81 -7.50 0.94 -0.12
N ALA A 82 -8.16 0.06 -0.87
CA ALA A 82 -8.07 -1.37 -0.72
C ALA A 82 -7.34 -2.01 -1.92
N PRO A 83 -6.46 -2.99 -1.67
CA PRO A 83 -5.88 -3.78 -2.75
C PRO A 83 -6.96 -4.66 -3.42
N VAL A 84 -6.76 -4.93 -4.70
CA VAL A 84 -7.49 -5.94 -5.46
C VAL A 84 -6.87 -7.32 -5.15
N PRO A 85 -7.67 -8.32 -4.76
CA PRO A 85 -7.16 -9.66 -4.47
C PRO A 85 -6.40 -10.28 -5.66
N GLY A 86 -5.32 -11.01 -5.38
CA GLY A 86 -4.51 -11.70 -6.40
C GLY A 86 -3.56 -10.80 -7.20
N VAL A 87 -3.56 -9.48 -6.95
CA VAL A 87 -2.67 -8.53 -7.62
C VAL A 87 -1.40 -8.31 -6.81
N SER A 88 -0.24 -8.36 -7.48
CA SER A 88 1.02 -7.96 -6.86
C SER A 88 1.18 -6.44 -6.84
N TYR A 89 1.64 -5.93 -5.69
CA TYR A 89 2.01 -4.52 -5.50
C TYR A 89 3.52 -4.35 -5.27
N GLU A 90 4.27 -5.40 -5.56
CA GLU A 90 5.73 -5.34 -5.59
C GLU A 90 6.17 -4.36 -6.69
N GLY A 91 7.09 -3.45 -6.35
CA GLY A 91 7.56 -2.41 -7.26
C GLY A 91 6.84 -1.06 -7.18
N VAL A 92 5.69 -0.95 -6.48
CA VAL A 92 5.06 0.37 -6.25
C VAL A 92 5.98 1.24 -5.38
N PRO A 93 6.41 2.44 -5.85
CA PRO A 93 7.28 3.33 -5.09
C PRO A 93 6.78 3.60 -3.68
N LEU A 94 7.68 3.58 -2.70
CA LEU A 94 7.38 3.81 -1.28
C LEU A 94 8.34 4.83 -0.68
N ARG A 95 7.80 5.92 -0.13
CA ARG A 95 8.58 6.96 0.56
C ARG A 95 8.12 7.14 2.00
N ARG A 96 9.01 6.94 2.98
CA ARG A 96 8.75 7.32 4.38
C ARG A 96 9.24 8.74 4.67
N HIS A 97 8.55 9.48 5.53
CA HIS A 97 9.02 10.80 5.95
C HIS A 97 10.24 10.66 6.88
N PRO A 98 11.32 11.46 6.71
CA PRO A 98 12.53 11.36 7.54
C PRO A 98 12.27 11.46 9.05
N ALA A 99 11.36 12.32 9.48
CA ALA A 99 11.00 12.46 10.90
C ALA A 99 10.40 11.17 11.49
N VAL A 100 9.65 10.39 10.71
CA VAL A 100 9.10 9.10 11.16
C VAL A 100 10.23 8.08 11.33
N ILE A 101 11.18 8.05 10.38
CA ILE A 101 12.37 7.22 10.46
C ILE A 101 13.20 7.57 11.71
N ALA A 102 13.39 8.87 11.98
CA ALA A 102 14.12 9.34 13.14
C ALA A 102 13.47 8.91 14.47
N ARG A 103 12.15 9.08 14.60
CA ARG A 103 11.38 8.64 15.79
C ARG A 103 11.47 7.14 16.02
N ALA A 104 11.38 6.33 14.97
CA ALA A 104 11.52 4.88 15.07
C ALA A 104 12.91 4.49 15.60
N ARG A 105 13.96 5.21 15.21
CA ARG A 105 15.33 4.99 15.69
C ARG A 105 15.51 5.42 17.15
N THR A 106 14.91 6.53 17.57
CA THR A 106 15.09 7.06 18.94
C THR A 106 14.21 6.34 19.96
N GLY A 107 13.02 5.85 19.58
CA GLY A 107 12.14 5.06 20.44
C GLY A 107 12.65 3.65 20.77
N SER A 108 13.77 3.21 20.19
CA SER A 108 14.41 1.92 20.42
C SER A 108 15.44 1.90 21.56
N ARG A 109 15.57 2.98 22.35
CA ARG A 109 16.54 3.08 23.46
C ARG A 109 16.01 2.64 24.84
N HIS A 110 14.99 1.78 24.88
CA HIS A 110 14.62 1.06 26.11
C HIS A 110 14.94 -0.42 25.97
N ALA A 111 15.98 -0.84 26.72
CA ALA A 111 16.47 -2.18 27.03
C ALA A 111 16.44 -3.24 25.91
N ARG A 112 17.63 -3.56 25.40
CA ARG A 112 17.89 -4.65 24.46
C ARG A 112 18.36 -5.88 25.25
N PRO A 113 17.63 -7.01 25.29
CA PRO A 113 18.24 -8.30 25.60
C PRO A 113 19.14 -8.71 24.43
N ARG A 114 20.27 -9.35 24.75
CA ARG A 114 21.31 -9.75 23.80
C ARG A 114 20.76 -10.80 22.81
N PRO A 115 21.10 -10.72 21.50
CA PRO A 115 20.70 -11.73 20.54
C PRO A 115 21.71 -12.88 20.56
N ASP A 116 21.23 -14.05 20.96
CA ASP A 116 21.88 -15.33 20.68
C ASP A 116 21.18 -15.94 19.46
N ALA A 117 21.99 -16.60 18.63
CA ALA A 117 21.66 -17.37 17.44
C ALA A 117 21.33 -16.58 16.15
N ALA A 118 22.23 -16.76 15.19
CA ALA A 118 22.08 -16.44 13.78
C ALA A 118 20.79 -17.04 13.19
N GLY A 119 20.12 -16.27 12.33
CA GLY A 119 19.08 -16.82 11.46
C GLY A 119 17.93 -15.87 11.09
N ASP A 120 17.65 -14.82 11.88
CA ASP A 120 16.43 -14.04 11.67
C ASP A 120 16.64 -12.52 11.68
N THR A 121 16.95 -11.98 10.50
CA THR A 121 16.80 -10.56 10.22
C THR A 121 15.34 -10.16 10.01
N GLU A 122 14.46 -11.14 9.81
CA GLU A 122 13.03 -10.92 9.61
C GLU A 122 12.38 -10.42 10.91
N ARG A 123 11.58 -9.36 10.79
CA ARG A 123 10.86 -8.73 11.89
C ARG A 123 9.38 -8.78 11.60
N TRP A 124 8.57 -8.87 12.64
CA TRP A 124 7.12 -9.04 12.53
C TRP A 124 6.36 -8.15 13.51
N SER A 125 5.14 -7.76 13.17
CA SER A 125 4.21 -7.05 14.07
C SER A 125 2.91 -7.84 14.24
N VAL A 126 2.24 -7.60 15.37
CA VAL A 126 0.89 -8.08 15.64
C VAL A 126 -0.01 -6.86 15.75
N GLU A 127 -1.08 -6.84 14.96
CA GLU A 127 -2.15 -5.86 15.05
C GLU A 127 -3.35 -6.49 15.77
N GLU A 128 -3.97 -5.72 16.66
CA GLU A 128 -5.28 -6.02 17.25
C GLU A 128 -6.30 -5.05 16.64
N PRO A 129 -7.05 -5.46 15.61
CA PRO A 129 -8.04 -4.60 14.98
C PRO A 129 -9.10 -4.17 16.00
N ARG A 130 -9.58 -2.94 15.85
CA ARG A 130 -10.72 -2.47 16.65
C ARG A 130 -11.92 -3.40 16.40
N ARG A 131 -12.55 -3.83 17.48
CA ARG A 131 -13.71 -4.72 17.50
C ARG A 131 -14.86 -4.08 18.28
N SER A 132 -16.09 -4.51 18.00
CA SER A 132 -17.22 -4.29 18.91
C SER A 132 -17.03 -5.09 20.20
N ALA A 133 -17.72 -4.71 21.28
CA ALA A 133 -17.58 -5.35 22.58
C ALA A 133 -17.89 -6.87 22.55
N ASP A 134 -18.86 -7.27 21.73
CA ASP A 134 -19.35 -8.65 21.63
C ASP A 134 -18.54 -9.55 20.68
N ALA A 135 -17.61 -8.97 19.91
CA ALA A 135 -16.80 -9.74 18.96
C ALA A 135 -15.60 -10.43 19.66
N PRO A 136 -15.24 -11.66 19.28
CA PRO A 136 -14.06 -12.33 19.81
C PRO A 136 -12.78 -11.56 19.44
N PRO A 137 -11.72 -11.66 20.27
CA PRO A 137 -10.46 -11.00 19.97
C PRO A 137 -9.84 -11.67 18.74
N ARG A 138 -9.37 -10.85 17.80
CA ARG A 138 -8.60 -11.34 16.66
C ARG A 138 -7.30 -10.56 16.56
N THR A 139 -6.25 -11.22 16.12
CA THR A 139 -4.94 -10.60 15.91
C THR A 139 -4.47 -10.89 14.50
N ILE A 140 -3.86 -9.91 13.84
CA ILE A 140 -3.30 -10.09 12.50
C ILE A 140 -1.77 -9.96 12.60
N VAL A 141 -1.05 -10.97 12.10
CA VAL A 141 0.42 -10.97 12.07
C VAL A 141 0.91 -10.45 10.73
N HIS A 142 1.84 -9.51 10.78
CA HIS A 142 2.39 -8.84 9.62
C HIS A 142 3.90 -8.94 9.59
N ARG A 143 4.48 -9.03 8.39
CA ARG A 143 5.92 -8.87 8.17
C ARG A 143 6.33 -7.41 8.34
N ASP A 144 7.58 -7.17 8.72
CA ASP A 144 8.16 -5.83 8.73
C ASP A 144 8.03 -5.17 7.35
N GLY A 145 7.67 -3.89 7.38
CA GLY A 145 7.34 -3.13 6.18
C GLY A 145 5.94 -3.37 5.61
N CYS A 146 5.12 -4.26 6.20
CA CYS A 146 3.73 -4.40 5.80
C CYS A 146 2.95 -3.09 6.00
N PHE A 147 2.27 -2.66 4.94
CA PHE A 147 1.60 -1.36 4.90
C PHE A 147 0.24 -1.34 5.60
N THR A 148 -0.38 -2.51 5.80
CA THR A 148 -1.63 -2.62 6.54
C THR A 148 -1.38 -2.64 8.05
N ALA A 149 -0.16 -3.00 8.47
CA ALA A 149 0.17 -3.22 9.86
C ALA A 149 0.11 -1.93 10.69
N ARG A 150 -0.63 -1.97 11.79
CA ARG A 150 -0.61 -0.93 12.81
C ARG A 150 0.40 -1.28 13.89
N GLY A 151 1.48 -0.50 13.96
CA GLY A 151 2.47 -0.60 15.02
C GLY A 151 3.83 -1.16 14.55
N PRO A 152 4.85 -1.11 15.44
CA PRO A 152 6.22 -1.45 15.08
C PRO A 152 6.43 -2.96 14.98
N ALA A 153 7.17 -3.40 13.96
CA ALA A 153 7.61 -4.78 13.81
C ALA A 153 8.74 -5.10 14.81
N LYS A 154 8.35 -5.60 15.99
CA LYS A 154 9.26 -5.88 17.11
C LYS A 154 9.46 -7.38 17.37
N LEU A 155 8.69 -8.23 16.72
CA LEU A 155 8.70 -9.66 16.95
C LEU A 155 9.75 -10.36 16.08
N THR A 156 10.39 -11.38 16.64
CA THR A 156 11.15 -12.39 15.87
C THR A 156 10.20 -13.33 15.14
N THR A 157 10.69 -14.12 14.18
CA THR A 157 9.89 -15.15 13.50
C THR A 157 9.32 -16.18 14.47
N ALA A 158 10.11 -16.60 15.47
CA ALA A 158 9.61 -17.50 16.52
C ALA A 158 8.44 -16.88 17.31
N GLN A 159 8.52 -15.58 17.65
CA GLN A 159 7.43 -14.86 18.31
C GLN A 159 6.21 -14.66 17.39
N ALA A 160 6.43 -14.45 16.10
CA ALA A 160 5.37 -14.36 15.09
C ALA A 160 4.61 -15.69 14.95
N LEU A 161 5.33 -16.82 14.89
CA LEU A 161 4.75 -18.16 14.90
C LEU A 161 3.96 -18.43 16.18
N ALA A 162 4.49 -18.02 17.34
CA ALA A 162 3.77 -18.14 18.61
C ALA A 162 2.49 -17.28 18.63
N ALA A 163 2.51 -16.09 18.02
CA ALA A 163 1.31 -15.25 17.88
C ALA A 163 0.26 -15.89 16.97
N LEU A 164 0.66 -16.50 15.85
CA LEU A 164 -0.23 -17.21 14.92
C LEU A 164 -0.90 -18.46 15.52
N ARG A 165 -0.36 -19.02 16.61
CA ARG A 165 -0.97 -20.15 17.33
C ARG A 165 -2.11 -19.73 18.26
N ARG A 166 -2.32 -18.43 18.50
CA ARG A 166 -3.42 -17.97 19.37
C ARG A 166 -4.77 -18.14 18.65
N PRO A 167 -5.85 -18.47 19.39
CA PRO A 167 -7.19 -18.51 18.80
C PRO A 167 -7.57 -17.16 18.18
N GLY A 168 -8.09 -17.17 16.95
CA GLY A 168 -8.45 -15.96 16.21
C GLY A 168 -7.28 -15.17 15.65
N ALA A 169 -6.05 -15.72 15.67
CA ALA A 169 -4.91 -15.14 14.99
C ALA A 169 -4.91 -15.47 13.50
N GLU A 170 -4.64 -14.47 12.68
CA GLU A 170 -4.58 -14.58 11.22
C GLU A 170 -3.24 -14.06 10.72
N ALA A 171 -2.73 -14.65 9.63
CA ALA A 171 -1.58 -14.11 8.92
C ALA A 171 -2.04 -13.11 7.85
N CYS A 172 -1.39 -11.95 7.76
CA CYS A 172 -1.77 -10.93 6.79
C CYS A 172 -1.41 -11.35 5.34
N PRO A 173 -2.41 -11.49 4.44
CA PRO A 173 -2.17 -11.89 3.05
C PRO A 173 -1.48 -10.79 2.24
N ALA A 174 -1.65 -9.52 2.62
CA ALA A 174 -1.10 -8.39 1.88
C ALA A 174 0.44 -8.28 1.95
N CYS A 175 1.08 -8.95 2.92
CA CYS A 175 2.53 -9.00 3.04
C CYS A 175 3.12 -10.41 2.93
N GLY A 176 2.30 -11.40 2.57
CA GLY A 176 2.74 -12.78 2.44
C GLY A 176 3.06 -13.46 3.78
N ALA A 177 2.48 -13.00 4.89
CA ALA A 177 2.78 -13.53 6.22
C ALA A 177 2.32 -14.99 6.39
N GLU A 178 1.38 -15.46 5.56
CA GLU A 178 0.90 -16.84 5.53
C GLU A 178 2.01 -17.86 5.25
N ARG A 179 3.09 -17.44 4.59
CA ARG A 179 4.27 -18.29 4.31
C ARG A 179 5.04 -18.70 5.58
N LEU A 180 4.79 -18.05 6.72
CA LEU A 180 5.29 -18.50 8.03
C LEU A 180 4.75 -19.87 8.42
N LEU A 181 3.49 -20.17 8.07
CA LEU A 181 2.80 -21.38 8.50
C LEU A 181 3.21 -22.62 7.71
N THR A 182 3.87 -22.43 6.56
CA THR A 182 4.31 -23.48 5.65
C THR A 182 5.82 -23.73 5.72
N ARG A 183 6.52 -23.12 6.69
CA ARG A 183 7.96 -23.31 6.94
C ARG A 183 8.23 -24.46 7.90
#